data_AF-A0A2E0NAX5-F1
#
_entry.id   AF-A0A2E0NAX5-F1
#
_cell.length_a   1.000
_cell.length_b   1.000
_cell.length_c   1.000
_cell.angle_alpha   90.00
_cell.angle_beta   90.00
_cell.angle_gamma   90.00
#
_symmetry.space_group_name_H-M   'P 1'
#
loop_
_entity.id
_entity.type
_entity.pdbx_description
1 polymer ?
#
loop_
_entity_poly.entity_id
_entity_poly.type
_entity_poly.pdbx_seq_one_letter_code
_entity_poly.pdbx_strand_id
1 'polypeptide(L)'
;MEEELNELTLMGRTEISGKKYPIFLERVGLMFSVILTIFLTYSIWNEFEDYFWLNLFFSTCIAPLLALSIAEIIGRFIQYFKN
;
A
#
# COMPACT_ATOMS: atom_id res chain seq x y z
N MET A 1 -12.07 23.83 2.64
CA MET A 1 -12.12 22.83 3.73
C MET A 1 -12.11 21.40 3.20
N GLU A 2 -12.92 21.06 2.18
CA GLU A 2 -12.84 19.76 1.49
C GLU A 2 -11.58 19.62 0.63
N GLU A 3 -11.15 20.70 -0.04
CA GLU A 3 -9.88 20.74 -0.80
C GLU A 3 -8.64 20.44 0.06
N GLU A 4 -8.47 21.14 1.19
CA GLU A 4 -7.35 20.88 2.13
C GLU A 4 -7.33 19.44 2.66
N LEU A 5 -8.50 18.80 2.78
CA LEU A 5 -8.56 17.43 3.26
C LEU A 5 -8.13 16.42 2.20
N ASN A 6 -8.49 16.65 0.93
CA ASN A 6 -8.01 15.82 -0.18
C ASN A 6 -6.49 15.87 -0.28
N GLU A 7 -5.87 17.03 -0.04
CA GLU A 7 -4.40 17.15 -0.01
C GLU A 7 -3.72 16.32 1.10
N LEU A 8 -4.45 15.99 2.17
CA LEU A 8 -3.94 15.17 3.28
C LEU A 8 -4.09 13.65 3.07
N THR A 9 -4.75 13.22 1.99
CA THR A 9 -4.81 11.81 1.57
C THR A 9 -3.52 11.42 0.85
N LEU A 10 -3.11 10.14 0.93
CA LEU A 10 -1.80 9.69 0.42
C LEU A 10 -1.63 9.88 -1.09
N MET A 11 -2.72 10.00 -1.85
CA MET A 11 -2.71 10.16 -3.31
C MET A 11 -3.49 11.38 -3.80
N GLY A 12 -3.85 12.34 -2.92
CA GLY A 12 -4.62 13.51 -3.34
C GLY A 12 -5.96 13.15 -3.98
N ARG A 13 -6.59 12.08 -3.49
CA ARG A 13 -7.69 11.39 -4.18
C ARG A 13 -8.98 12.18 -3.97
N THR A 14 -9.67 12.57 -5.04
CA THR A 14 -10.94 13.29 -4.94
C THR A 14 -12.03 12.35 -4.41
N GLU A 15 -12.50 12.60 -3.18
CA GLU A 15 -13.61 11.84 -2.59
C GLU A 15 -14.93 12.20 -3.31
N ILE A 16 -15.46 11.28 -4.12
CA ILE A 16 -16.66 11.51 -4.96
C ILE A 16 -17.97 11.31 -4.16
N SER A 17 -17.93 10.68 -2.97
CA SER A 17 -19.16 10.32 -2.23
C SER A 17 -19.04 10.57 -0.73
N GLY A 18 -19.59 11.72 -0.30
CA GLY A 18 -20.24 12.09 0.99
C GLY A 18 -19.76 11.59 2.36
N LYS A 19 -18.90 10.57 2.48
CA LYS A 19 -18.41 10.03 3.74
C LYS A 19 -16.88 10.05 3.76
N LYS A 20 -16.34 11.18 4.24
CA LYS A 20 -14.94 11.43 4.61
C LYS A 20 -14.19 10.15 5.01
N TYR A 21 -13.33 9.65 4.13
CA TYR A 21 -12.47 8.51 4.36
C TYR A 21 -11.50 8.86 5.49
N PRO A 22 -11.42 8.04 6.55
CA PRO A 22 -10.56 8.38 7.67
C PRO A 22 -9.09 8.24 7.24
N ILE A 23 -8.42 9.38 7.08
CA ILE A 23 -6.98 9.51 6.75
C ILE A 23 -6.11 8.59 7.65
N PHE A 24 -6.54 8.39 8.90
CA PHE A 24 -5.90 7.46 9.82
C PHE A 24 -5.89 6.00 9.32
N LEU A 25 -7.01 5.50 8.77
CA LEU A 25 -7.06 4.13 8.23
C LEU A 25 -6.18 3.98 6.99
N GLU A 26 -6.04 5.03 6.17
CA GLU A 26 -5.13 5.02 5.02
C GLU A 26 -3.67 4.86 5.46
N ARG A 27 -3.25 5.62 6.49
CA ARG A 27 -1.89 5.54 7.04
C ARG A 27 -1.60 4.18 7.69
N VAL A 28 -2.57 3.65 8.45
CA VAL A 28 -2.44 2.31 9.06
C VAL A 28 -2.40 1.22 7.99
N GLY A 29 -3.23 1.33 6.94
CA GLY A 29 -3.23 0.41 5.82
C GLY A 29 -1.91 0.41 5.05
N LEU A 30 -1.31 1.58 4.84
CA LEU A 30 0.02 1.70 4.23
C LEU A 30 1.12 1.11 5.11
N MET A 31 1.13 1.41 6.42
CA MET A 31 2.10 0.78 7.33
C MET A 31 1.98 -0.74 7.34
N PHE A 32 0.74 -1.25 7.37
CA PHE A 32 0.48 -2.67 7.30
C PHE A 32 0.96 -3.27 5.98
N SER A 33 0.73 -2.60 4.84
CA SER A 33 1.18 -3.10 3.54
C SER A 33 2.71 -3.17 3.44
N VAL A 34 3.42 -2.17 3.96
CA VAL A 34 4.89 -2.17 4.01
C VAL A 34 5.40 -3.34 4.86
N ILE A 35 4.85 -3.51 6.06
CA ILE A 35 5.24 -4.62 6.95
C ILE A 35 5.02 -5.96 6.27
N LEU A 36 3.85 -6.17 5.67
CA LEU A 36 3.51 -7.41 4.97
C LEU A 36 4.46 -7.67 3.79
N THR A 37 4.76 -6.65 3.00
CA THR A 37 5.71 -6.75 1.88
C THR A 37 7.12 -7.09 2.35
N ILE A 38 7.58 -6.55 3.48
CA ILE A 38 8.91 -6.91 4.03
C ILE A 38 8.97 -8.40 4.35
N PHE A 39 7.95 -8.94 5.03
CA PHE A 39 7.89 -10.37 5.34
C PHE A 39 7.82 -11.26 4.09
N LEU A 40 7.05 -10.85 3.07
CA LEU A 40 6.99 -11.55 1.79
C LEU A 40 8.33 -11.53 1.06
N THR A 41 8.96 -10.35 0.99
CA THR A 41 10.26 -10.18 0.32
C THR A 41 11.33 -11.00 1.02
N TYR A 42 11.35 -11.01 2.36
CA TYR A 42 12.26 -11.84 3.13
C TYR A 42 12.06 -13.33 2.85
N SER A 43 10.81 -13.78 2.75
CA SER A 43 10.49 -15.18 2.42
C SER A 43 10.98 -15.56 1.02
N ILE A 44 10.77 -14.67 0.02
CA ILE A 44 11.27 -14.86 -1.34
C ILE A 44 12.80 -14.90 -1.35
N TRP A 45 13.46 -14.03 -0.59
CA TRP A 45 14.92 -13.99 -0.52
C TRP A 45 15.52 -15.31 -0.06
N ASN A 46 14.90 -15.93 0.95
CA ASN A 46 15.36 -17.22 1.49
C ASN A 46 15.15 -18.38 0.51
N GLU A 47 14.09 -18.34 -0.32
CA GLU A 47 13.82 -19.39 -1.31
C GLU A 47 14.70 -19.27 -2.56
N PHE A 48 15.10 -18.06 -2.93
CA PHE A 48 15.88 -17.80 -4.14
C PHE A 48 17.31 -17.36 -3.87
N GLU A 49 17.90 -17.71 -2.72
CA GLU A 49 19.21 -17.21 -2.24
C GLU A 49 20.32 -17.27 -3.32
N ASP A 50 20.36 -18.36 -4.10
CA ASP A 50 21.35 -18.58 -5.16
C ASP A 50 21.24 -17.62 -6.36
N TYR A 51 20.09 -16.96 -6.54
CA TYR A 51 19.80 -16.10 -7.70
C TYR A 51 19.91 -14.60 -7.36
N PHE A 52 21.13 -14.12 -7.15
CA PHE A 52 21.42 -12.73 -6.76
C PHE A 52 20.70 -11.67 -7.61
N TRP A 53 20.75 -11.77 -8.95
CA TRP A 53 20.14 -10.79 -9.85
C TRP A 53 18.61 -10.77 -9.77
N LEU A 54 18.00 -11.94 -9.60
CA LEU A 54 16.55 -12.07 -9.47
C LEU A 54 16.10 -11.45 -8.14
N ASN A 55 16.82 -11.77 -7.07
CA ASN A 55 16.61 -11.23 -5.73
C ASN A 55 16.76 -9.70 -5.67
N LEU A 56 17.77 -9.15 -6.34
CA LEU A 56 17.97 -7.70 -6.44
C LEU A 56 16.78 -7.06 -7.17
N PHE A 57 16.34 -7.64 -8.29
CA PHE A 57 15.19 -7.13 -9.05
C PHE A 57 13.89 -7.19 -8.25
N PHE A 58 13.61 -8.31 -7.56
CA PHE A 58 12.42 -8.45 -6.72
C PHE A 58 12.42 -7.44 -5.58
N SER A 59 13.54 -7.26 -4.89
CA SER A 59 13.62 -6.38 -3.72
C SER A 59 13.55 -4.90 -4.10
N THR A 60 14.09 -4.52 -5.26
CA THR A 60 14.17 -3.10 -5.68
C THR A 60 12.97 -2.64 -6.52
N CYS A 61 12.45 -3.50 -7.40
CA CYS A 61 11.35 -3.14 -8.29
C CYS A 61 10.02 -3.70 -7.80
N ILE A 62 9.96 -5.00 -7.50
CA ILE A 62 8.69 -5.67 -7.23
C ILE A 62 8.18 -5.36 -5.83
N ALA A 63 9.04 -5.38 -4.80
CA ALA A 63 8.63 -5.17 -3.42
C ALA A 63 7.97 -3.79 -3.21
N PRO A 64 8.54 -2.65 -3.67
CA PRO A 64 7.87 -1.36 -3.52
C PRO A 64 6.52 -1.29 -4.25
N LEU A 65 6.45 -1.84 -5.47
CA LEU A 65 5.20 -1.91 -6.23
C LEU A 65 4.14 -2.77 -5.53
N LEU A 66 4.55 -3.87 -4.91
CA LEU A 66 3.69 -4.76 -4.15
C LEU A 66 3.12 -4.03 -2.92
N ALA A 67 3.97 -3.33 -2.15
CA ALA A 67 3.53 -2.56 -0.98
C ALA A 67 2.49 -1.50 -1.34
N LEU A 68 2.70 -0.76 -2.43
CA LEU A 68 1.74 0.24 -2.93
C LEU A 68 0.44 -0.42 -3.42
N SER A 69 0.55 -1.52 -4.16
CA SER A 69 -0.63 -2.25 -4.67
C SER A 69 -1.50 -2.79 -3.53
N ILE A 70 -0.88 -3.37 -2.50
CA ILE A 70 -1.59 -3.86 -1.32
C ILE A 70 -2.25 -2.70 -0.56
N ALA A 71 -1.56 -1.57 -0.40
CA ALA A 71 -2.15 -0.38 0.23
C ALA A 71 -3.39 0.10 -0.53
N GLU A 72 -3.34 0.12 -1.87
CA GLU A 72 -4.48 0.52 -2.69
C GLU A 72 -5.65 -0.48 -2.59
N ILE A 73 -5.36 -1.78 -2.60
CA ILE A 73 -6.36 -2.83 -2.42
C ILE A 73 -7.07 -2.66 -1.06
N ILE A 74 -6.31 -2.49 0.02
CA ILE A 74 -6.86 -2.23 1.36
C ILE A 74 -7.75 -0.98 1.34
N GLY A 75 -7.27 0.11 0.73
CA GLY A 75 -8.05 1.34 0.61
C GLY A 75 -9.38 1.15 -0.12
N ARG A 76 -9.37 0.41 -1.23
CA ARG A 76 -10.58 0.06 -1.99
C ARG A 76 -11.53 -0.84 -1.21
N PHE A 77 -11.01 -1.82 -0.46
CA PHE A 77 -11.82 -2.67 0.41
C PHE A 77 -12.52 -1.86 1.51
N ILE A 78 -11.80 -0.95 2.18
CA ILE A 78 -12.39 -0.10 3.23
C ILE A 78 -13.47 0.82 2.64
N GLN A 79 -13.24 1.39 1.45
CA GLN A 79 -14.24 2.18 0.74
C GLN A 79 -15.49 1.33 0.41
N TYR A 80 -15.29 0.09 -0.05
CA TYR A 80 -16.38 -0.83 -0.38
C TYR A 80 -17.25 -1.16 0.83
N PHE A 81 -16.67 -1.48 2.00
CA PHE A 81 -17.44 -1.81 3.20
C PHE A 81 -18.18 -0.61 3.82
N LYS A 82 -17.76 0.62 3.51
CA LYS A 82 -18.35 1.85 4.05
C LYS A 82 -19.55 2.35 3.24
N ASN A 83 -19.64 1.91 1.98
CA ASN A 83 -20.68 2.24 1.02
C ASN A 83 -21.83 1.23 1.09
#